data_AF-A0A9X4HDG5-F1
#
_entry.id   AF-A0A9X4HDG5-F1
#
_cell.length_a   1.000
_cell.length_b   1.000
_cell.length_c   1.000
_cell.angle_alpha   90.00
_cell.angle_beta   90.00
_cell.angle_gamma   90.00
#
_symmetry.space_group_name_H-M   'P 1'
#
loop_
_entity.id
_entity.type
_entity.pdbx_description
1 polymer ?
#
loop_
_entity_poly.entity_id
_entity_poly.type
_entity_poly.pdbx_seq_one_letter_code
_entity_poly.pdbx_strand_id
1 'polypeptide(L)'
;MMKPNLIAAAEIDRLDTWAKYTAPMCGSCISSCCTLPVEVKIKDLVRIGVVDEFELGDPPKNIAKRLQKEGLVERFNQKSGIFTLQRMSNNDCYYLDRKSRLCTIYDKRPDTCRNHPKIGPRPGYCAYKPKEVVREQNFRAIEKF
;
A
#
# COMPACT_ATOMS: atom_id res chain seq x y z
N MET A 1 1.39 -7.52 -31.58
CA MET A 1 2.34 -7.10 -30.51
C MET A 1 1.82 -5.82 -29.87
N MET A 2 1.35 -5.86 -28.63
CA MET A 2 1.01 -4.62 -27.90
C MET A 2 2.32 -3.89 -27.55
N LYS A 3 2.45 -2.63 -27.94
CA LYS A 3 3.56 -1.77 -27.52
C LYS A 3 3.58 -1.75 -25.99
N PRO A 4 4.73 -1.96 -25.32
CA PRO A 4 4.82 -1.74 -23.89
C PRO A 4 4.52 -0.26 -23.63
N ASN A 5 3.42 0.01 -22.93
CA ASN A 5 3.13 1.36 -22.45
C ASN A 5 4.19 1.70 -21.40
N LEU A 6 5.13 2.57 -21.77
CA LEU A 6 6.12 3.11 -20.86
C LEU A 6 5.43 4.11 -19.93
N ILE A 7 5.08 3.65 -18.73
CA ILE A 7 4.52 4.50 -17.68
C ILE A 7 5.70 5.00 -16.82
N ALA A 8 5.87 6.32 -16.75
CA ALA A 8 6.88 6.93 -15.91
C ALA A 8 6.67 6.58 -14.43
N ALA A 9 7.76 6.44 -13.68
CA ALA A 9 7.70 6.24 -12.24
C ALA A 9 7.20 7.53 -11.56
N ALA A 10 6.20 7.41 -10.70
CA ALA A 10 5.66 8.53 -9.96
C ALA A 10 6.61 8.97 -8.82
N GLU A 11 6.65 10.27 -8.58
CA GLU A 11 7.12 10.85 -7.33
C GLU A 11 5.95 10.84 -6.34
N ILE A 12 6.10 10.14 -5.19
CA ILE A 12 4.98 9.84 -4.29
C ILE A 12 4.28 11.11 -3.81
N ASP A 13 5.05 12.13 -3.44
CA ASP A 13 4.55 13.38 -2.87
C ASP A 13 4.09 14.39 -3.92
N ARG A 14 4.25 14.08 -5.21
CA ARG A 14 3.84 14.92 -6.34
C ARG A 14 2.69 14.29 -7.11
N LEU A 15 1.48 14.64 -6.71
CA LEU A 15 0.24 14.06 -7.26
C LEU A 15 0.09 14.23 -8.77
N ASP A 16 0.64 15.30 -9.34
CA ASP A 16 0.66 15.57 -10.80
C ASP A 16 1.44 14.50 -11.59
N THR A 17 2.46 13.89 -10.98
CA THR A 17 3.25 12.81 -11.60
C THR A 17 2.55 11.44 -11.58
N TRP A 18 1.45 11.31 -10.84
CA TRP A 18 0.71 10.05 -10.77
C TRP A 18 0.06 9.75 -12.12
N ALA A 19 0.13 8.49 -12.56
CA ALA A 19 -0.42 8.07 -13.84
C ALA A 19 -1.88 7.64 -13.69
N LYS A 20 -2.70 7.88 -14.73
CA LYS A 20 -4.09 7.39 -14.75
C LYS A 20 -4.07 5.87 -14.62
N TYR A 21 -4.85 5.36 -13.68
CA TYR A 21 -4.80 3.93 -13.36
C TYR A 21 -5.36 3.06 -14.48
N THR A 22 -4.69 1.93 -14.72
CA THR A 22 -5.18 0.81 -15.51
C THR A 22 -4.86 -0.49 -14.77
N ALA A 23 -5.74 -1.50 -14.88
CA ALA A 23 -5.61 -2.76 -14.14
C ALA A 23 -4.23 -3.46 -14.27
N PRO A 24 -3.57 -3.47 -15.44
CA PRO A 24 -2.26 -4.12 -15.59
C PRO A 24 -1.13 -3.53 -14.75
N MET A 25 -1.26 -2.27 -14.29
CA MET A 25 -0.21 -1.57 -13.54
C MET A 25 0.14 -2.28 -12.23
N CYS A 26 -0.82 -2.91 -11.55
CA CYS A 26 -0.57 -3.55 -10.26
C CYS A 26 0.43 -4.71 -10.35
N GLY A 27 0.42 -5.48 -11.46
CA GLY A 27 1.31 -6.64 -11.62
C GLY A 27 2.78 -6.26 -11.82
N SER A 28 3.03 -5.13 -12.47
CA SER A 28 4.37 -4.60 -12.76
C SER A 28 4.86 -3.54 -11.76
N CYS A 29 4.09 -3.25 -10.71
CA CYS A 29 4.42 -2.22 -9.71
C CYS A 29 5.16 -2.80 -8.49
N ILE A 30 6.01 -2.02 -7.85
CA ILE A 30 6.67 -2.36 -6.56
C ILE A 30 5.74 -2.24 -5.33
N SER A 31 4.43 -2.23 -5.54
CA SER A 31 3.39 -1.96 -4.53
C SER A 31 3.55 -0.61 -3.83
N SER A 32 3.80 0.45 -4.60
CA SER A 32 3.96 1.82 -4.08
C SER A 32 2.73 2.34 -3.32
N CYS A 33 1.52 1.83 -3.58
CA CYS A 33 0.35 2.18 -2.78
C CYS A 33 0.49 1.73 -1.31
N CYS A 34 1.29 0.70 -1.03
CA CYS A 34 1.62 0.27 0.33
C CYS A 34 2.73 1.12 0.97
N THR A 35 3.22 2.18 0.33
CA THR A 35 4.10 3.18 0.97
C THR A 35 3.37 4.48 1.31
N LEU A 36 2.08 4.57 0.96
CA LEU A 36 1.22 5.69 1.30
C LEU A 36 0.69 5.53 2.73
N PRO A 37 0.40 6.62 3.45
CA PRO A 37 -0.35 6.55 4.70
C PRO A 37 -1.70 5.84 4.48
N VAL A 38 -1.97 4.80 5.27
CA VAL A 38 -3.23 4.05 5.20
C VAL A 38 -4.13 4.48 6.33
N GLU A 39 -5.08 5.33 6.01
CA GLU A 39 -6.15 5.75 6.92
C GLU A 39 -7.25 4.69 6.96
N VAL A 40 -7.69 4.31 8.16
CA VAL A 40 -8.64 3.22 8.39
C VAL A 40 -9.66 3.59 9.47
N LYS A 41 -10.84 2.97 9.40
CA LYS A 41 -11.87 3.07 10.45
C LYS A 41 -11.79 1.86 11.38
N ILE A 42 -12.47 1.93 12.52
CA ILE A 42 -12.45 0.82 13.49
C ILE A 42 -12.94 -0.52 12.89
N LYS A 43 -13.92 -0.50 11.97
CA LYS A 43 -14.38 -1.69 11.25
C LYS A 43 -13.28 -2.34 10.40
N ASP A 44 -12.37 -1.55 9.86
CA ASP A 44 -11.20 -2.08 9.14
C ASP A 44 -10.21 -2.74 10.12
N LEU A 45 -10.04 -2.18 11.31
CA LEU A 45 -9.17 -2.75 12.35
C LEU A 45 -9.70 -4.12 12.83
N VAL A 46 -11.02 -4.25 12.97
CA VAL A 46 -11.67 -5.55 13.21
C VAL A 46 -11.44 -6.51 12.05
N ARG A 47 -11.66 -6.04 10.81
CA ARG A 47 -11.48 -6.84 9.60
C ARG A 47 -10.07 -7.39 9.44
N ILE A 48 -9.04 -6.61 9.77
CA ILE A 48 -7.64 -7.08 9.73
C ILE A 48 -7.25 -7.90 10.97
N GLY A 49 -8.10 -7.94 12.00
CA GLY A 49 -7.96 -8.79 13.17
C GLY A 49 -7.09 -8.22 14.29
N VAL A 50 -6.95 -6.90 14.38
CA VAL A 50 -6.17 -6.23 15.45
C VAL A 50 -7.04 -5.58 16.54
N VAL A 51 -8.34 -5.52 16.28
CA VAL A 51 -9.37 -5.09 17.23
C VAL A 51 -10.44 -6.17 17.27
N ASP A 52 -10.88 -6.52 18.47
CA ASP A 52 -11.99 -7.45 18.65
C ASP A 52 -13.34 -6.73 18.50
N GLU A 53 -14.39 -7.44 18.09
CA GLU A 53 -15.76 -6.89 18.04
C GLU A 53 -16.26 -6.43 19.42
N PHE A 54 -15.84 -7.07 20.52
CA PHE A 54 -16.19 -6.64 21.88
C PHE A 54 -15.57 -5.29 22.25
N GLU A 55 -14.42 -4.93 21.67
CA GLU A 55 -13.77 -3.62 21.90
C GLU A 55 -14.53 -2.46 21.23
N LEU A 56 -15.53 -2.72 20.37
CA LEU A 56 -16.27 -1.64 19.68
C LEU A 56 -17.04 -0.71 20.64
N GLY A 57 -17.32 -1.17 21.86
CA GLY A 57 -17.91 -0.34 22.91
C GLY A 57 -16.91 0.60 23.61
N ASP A 58 -15.61 0.34 23.47
CA ASP A 58 -14.58 1.14 24.12
C ASP A 58 -14.38 2.50 23.43
N PRO A 59 -14.00 3.55 24.19
CA PRO A 59 -13.61 4.81 23.59
C PRO A 59 -12.49 4.61 22.56
N PRO A 60 -12.64 5.06 21.29
CA PRO A 60 -11.65 4.84 20.23
C PRO A 60 -10.23 5.32 20.57
N LYS A 61 -10.12 6.32 21.46
CA LYS A 61 -8.85 6.84 21.98
C LYS A 61 -8.08 5.80 22.80
N ASN A 62 -8.77 4.92 23.54
CA ASN A 62 -8.12 3.87 24.33
C ASN A 62 -7.57 2.77 23.42
N ILE A 63 -8.36 2.36 22.42
CA ILE A 63 -7.95 1.43 21.37
C ILE A 63 -6.74 1.99 20.61
N ALA A 64 -6.78 3.28 20.23
CA ALA A 64 -5.66 3.94 19.56
C ALA A 64 -4.38 3.88 20.38
N LYS A 65 -4.44 4.19 21.69
CA LYS A 65 -3.28 4.11 22.59
C LYS A 65 -2.71 2.70 22.67
N ARG A 66 -3.56 1.67 22.77
CA ARG A 66 -3.15 0.27 22.78
C ARG A 66 -2.41 -0.09 21.48
N LEU A 67 -3.03 0.18 20.34
CA LEU A 67 -2.46 -0.12 19.02
C LEU A 67 -1.19 0.68 18.70
N GLN A 68 -1.07 1.91 19.22
CA GLN A 68 0.17 2.70 19.13
C GLN A 68 1.30 2.06 19.94
N LYS A 69 1.01 1.55 21.14
CA LYS A 69 1.99 0.84 21.97
C LYS A 69 2.44 -0.48 21.32
N GLU A 70 1.54 -1.15 20.61
CA GLU A 70 1.82 -2.36 19.82
C GLU A 70 2.54 -2.06 18.50
N GLY A 71 2.65 -0.78 18.10
CA GLY A 71 3.28 -0.39 16.84
C GLY A 71 2.46 -0.74 15.59
N LEU A 72 1.13 -0.84 15.71
CA LEU A 72 0.22 -1.14 14.60
C LEU A 72 -0.44 0.11 14.02
N VAL A 73 -0.55 1.17 14.82
CA VAL A 73 -1.11 2.48 14.44
C VAL A 73 -0.07 3.56 14.75
N GLU A 74 0.23 4.44 13.80
CA GLU A 74 1.13 5.57 14.04
C GLU A 74 0.39 6.81 14.54
N ARG A 75 -0.87 7.00 14.10
CA ARG A 75 -1.66 8.19 14.39
C ARG A 75 -3.14 7.88 14.59
N PHE A 76 -3.80 8.65 15.45
CA PHE A 76 -5.25 8.66 15.59
C PHE A 76 -5.79 10.09 15.58
N ASN A 77 -6.83 10.33 14.77
CA ASN A 77 -7.56 11.60 14.75
C ASN A 77 -8.85 11.46 15.56
N GLN A 78 -8.88 12.07 16.73
CA GLN A 78 -10.02 11.98 17.64
C GLN A 78 -11.31 12.59 17.06
N LYS A 79 -11.22 13.64 16.23
CA LYS A 79 -12.39 14.31 15.66
C LYS A 79 -13.08 13.45 14.60
N SER A 80 -12.30 12.77 13.75
CA SER A 80 -12.84 11.95 12.67
C SER A 80 -12.96 10.47 13.02
N GLY A 81 -12.35 10.02 14.11
CA GLY A 81 -12.27 8.59 14.47
C GLY A 81 -11.40 7.77 13.51
N ILE A 82 -10.49 8.43 12.78
CA ILE A 82 -9.62 7.79 11.80
C ILE A 82 -8.30 7.39 12.44
N PHE A 83 -7.88 6.15 12.18
CA PHE A 83 -6.58 5.60 12.55
C PHE A 83 -5.68 5.60 11.32
N THR A 84 -4.39 5.81 11.50
CA THR A 84 -3.38 5.62 10.43
C THR A 84 -2.52 4.43 10.80
N LEU A 85 -2.50 3.41 9.94
CA LEU A 85 -1.67 2.22 10.18
C LEU A 85 -0.19 2.58 10.22
N GLN A 86 0.56 1.85 11.03
CA GLN A 86 2.00 2.05 11.16
C GLN A 86 2.73 1.82 9.83
N ARG A 87 3.68 2.71 9.54
CA ARG A 87 4.71 2.48 8.53
C ARG A 87 6.06 2.20 9.18
N MET A 88 6.88 1.41 8.50
CA MET A 88 8.28 1.19 8.85
C MET A 88 9.10 2.45 8.53
N SER A 89 10.36 2.49 8.97
CA SER A 89 11.25 3.64 8.74
C SER A 89 11.51 3.95 7.26
N ASN A 90 11.31 2.97 6.38
CA ASN A 90 11.40 3.13 4.92
C ASN A 90 10.05 3.50 4.26
N ASN A 91 9.06 3.93 5.05
CA ASN A 91 7.68 4.25 4.66
C ASN A 91 6.81 3.07 4.20
N ASP A 92 7.32 1.84 4.18
CA ASP A 92 6.48 0.68 3.87
C ASP A 92 5.41 0.48 4.95
N CYS A 93 4.19 0.18 4.54
CA CYS A 93 3.14 -0.29 5.44
C CYS A 93 3.62 -1.51 6.20
N TYR A 94 3.28 -1.59 7.49
CA TYR A 94 3.59 -2.72 8.36
C TYR A 94 3.26 -4.09 7.73
N TYR A 95 2.19 -4.17 6.94
CA TYR A 95 1.71 -5.40 6.29
C TYR A 95 2.30 -5.67 4.90
N LEU A 96 3.35 -4.96 4.48
CA LEU A 96 4.01 -5.19 3.21
C LEU A 96 5.17 -6.18 3.39
N ASP A 97 5.10 -7.33 2.72
CA ASP A 97 6.19 -8.29 2.76
C ASP A 97 7.44 -7.70 2.09
N ARG A 98 8.57 -7.78 2.78
CA ARG A 98 9.82 -7.12 2.36
C ARG A 98 10.43 -7.73 1.12
N LYS A 99 10.18 -9.02 0.85
CA LYS A 99 10.78 -9.77 -0.27
C LYS A 99 9.88 -9.76 -1.50
N SER A 100 8.66 -10.27 -1.36
CA SER A 100 7.69 -10.39 -2.45
C SER A 100 7.07 -9.06 -2.85
N ARG A 101 7.12 -8.05 -1.97
CA ARG A 101 6.40 -6.76 -2.11
C ARG A 101 4.90 -6.96 -2.26
N LEU A 102 4.34 -8.01 -1.67
CA LEU A 102 2.91 -8.27 -1.62
C LEU A 102 2.37 -7.97 -0.22
N CYS A 103 1.12 -7.51 -0.15
CA CYS A 103 0.46 -7.27 1.12
C CYS A 103 0.15 -8.62 1.79
N THR A 104 0.58 -8.80 3.04
CA THR A 104 0.42 -10.05 3.81
C THR A 104 -1.03 -10.30 4.26
N ILE A 105 -1.87 -9.25 4.24
CA ILE A 105 -3.30 -9.31 4.60
C ILE A 105 -4.21 -9.06 3.39
N TYR A 106 -3.80 -9.51 2.19
CA TYR A 106 -4.44 -9.13 0.92
C TYR A 106 -5.98 -9.25 0.93
N ASP A 107 -6.50 -10.35 1.47
CA ASP A 107 -7.94 -10.67 1.53
C ASP A 107 -8.68 -9.91 2.62
N LYS A 108 -7.95 -9.43 3.64
CA LYS A 108 -8.47 -8.68 4.78
C LYS A 108 -8.22 -7.18 4.67
N ARG A 109 -7.58 -6.71 3.59
CA ARG A 109 -7.20 -5.30 3.39
C ARG A 109 -8.30 -4.31 3.80
N PRO A 110 -7.93 -3.15 4.38
CA PRO A 110 -8.90 -2.12 4.71
C PRO A 110 -9.52 -1.54 3.44
N ASP A 111 -10.67 -0.87 3.59
CA ASP A 111 -11.40 -0.28 2.46
C ASP A 111 -10.55 0.73 1.68
N THR A 112 -9.68 1.47 2.36
CA THR A 112 -8.67 2.37 1.75
C THR A 112 -7.80 1.66 0.72
N CYS A 113 -7.30 0.46 1.05
CA CYS A 113 -6.44 -0.31 0.15
C CYS A 113 -7.23 -1.06 -0.92
N ARG A 114 -8.43 -1.58 -0.60
CA ARG A 114 -9.27 -2.29 -1.58
C ARG A 114 -9.76 -1.38 -2.69
N ASN A 115 -10.12 -0.16 -2.33
CA ASN A 115 -10.73 0.79 -3.25
C ASN A 115 -9.72 1.75 -3.89
N HIS A 116 -8.45 1.72 -3.50
CA HIS A 116 -7.41 2.46 -4.19
C HIS A 116 -7.25 1.93 -5.64
N PRO A 117 -7.13 2.81 -6.66
CA PRO A 117 -7.02 4.27 -6.59
C PRO A 117 -8.34 5.03 -6.81
N LYS A 118 -9.51 4.38 -6.78
CA LYS A 118 -10.81 5.09 -6.84
C LYS A 118 -10.94 6.10 -5.70
N ILE A 119 -10.32 5.78 -4.56
CA ILE A 119 -10.13 6.69 -3.42
C ILE A 119 -8.64 6.92 -3.14
N GLY A 120 -8.33 8.05 -2.52
CA GLY A 120 -6.97 8.44 -2.14
C GLY A 120 -6.66 9.90 -2.46
N PRO A 121 -5.38 10.30 -2.38
CA PRO A 121 -4.95 11.69 -2.61
C PRO A 121 -5.30 12.24 -4.00
N ARG A 122 -5.28 11.37 -5.02
CA ARG A 122 -5.69 11.71 -6.38
C ARG A 122 -6.58 10.60 -6.95
N PRO A 123 -7.92 10.70 -6.79
CA PRO A 123 -8.87 9.68 -7.26
C PRO A 123 -8.71 9.35 -8.75
N GLY A 124 -8.63 8.07 -9.08
CA GLY A 124 -8.43 7.55 -10.44
C GLY A 124 -6.98 7.51 -10.93
N TYR A 125 -6.02 7.99 -10.12
CA TYR A 125 -4.60 8.02 -10.46
C TYR A 125 -3.79 7.21 -9.45
N CYS A 126 -2.72 6.57 -9.92
CA CYS A 126 -1.87 5.70 -9.15
C CYS A 126 -0.45 6.25 -9.06
N ALA A 127 0.14 6.18 -7.86
CA ALA A 127 1.53 6.50 -7.58
C ALA A 127 2.49 5.41 -8.12
N TYR A 128 2.27 4.94 -9.35
CA TYR A 128 2.91 3.76 -9.92
C TYR A 128 4.44 3.90 -9.94
N LYS A 129 5.12 2.84 -9.49
CA LYS A 129 6.56 2.69 -9.61
C LYS A 129 6.86 1.31 -10.20
N PRO A 130 7.49 1.22 -11.38
CA PRO A 130 7.74 -0.06 -12.03
C PRO A 130 8.72 -0.91 -11.22
N LYS A 131 8.55 -2.23 -11.24
CA LYS A 131 9.58 -3.17 -10.80
C LYS A 131 10.79 -3.04 -11.71
N GLU A 132 11.99 -3.23 -11.15
CA GLU A 132 13.18 -3.36 -11.98
C GLU A 132 13.02 -4.56 -12.91
N VAL A 133 13.23 -4.32 -14.20
CA VAL A 133 13.22 -5.38 -15.21
C VAL A 133 14.61 -6.01 -15.20
N VAL A 134 14.77 -7.13 -14.50
CA VAL A 134 15.97 -7.95 -14.63
C VAL A 134 15.95 -8.55 -16.02
N ARG A 135 16.77 -8.03 -16.92
CA ARG A 135 16.98 -8.63 -18.25
C ARG A 135 17.87 -9.86 -18.05
N GLU A 136 17.34 -11.06 -18.27
CA GLU A 136 18.17 -12.26 -18.39
C GLU A 136 19.18 -12.06 -19.51
N GLN A 137 20.45 -11.93 -19.17
CA GLN A 137 21.53 -11.96 -20.13
C GLN A 137 21.80 -13.42 -20.49
N ASN A 138 21.15 -13.91 -21.54
CA ASN A 138 21.49 -15.20 -22.13
C ASN A 138 22.86 -15.08 -22.84
N PHE A 139 23.95 -15.33 -22.10
CA PHE A 139 25.32 -15.34 -22.63
C PHE A 139 25.67 -16.57 -23.49
N ARG A 140 24.70 -17.41 -23.88
CA ARG A 140 24.96 -18.57 -24.74
C ARG A 140 24.85 -18.19 -26.22
N ALA A 141 25.89 -17.55 -26.78
CA ALA A 141 26.30 -17.68 -28.19
C ALA A 141 27.39 -16.67 -28.59
N ILE A 142 28.59 -16.71 -27.99
CA ILE A 142 29.78 -16.08 -28.61
C ILE A 142 31.03 -16.96 -28.37
N GLU A 143 30.97 -18.24 -28.73
CA GLU A 143 32.15 -19.11 -28.84
C GLU A 143 32.15 -19.89 -30.16
N LYS A 144 31.87 -19.19 -31.27
CA LYS A 144 32.13 -19.71 -32.61
C LYS A 144 32.42 -18.57 -33.56
N PHE A 145 33.59 -17.94 -33.46
CA PHE A 145 34.34 -17.37 -34.58
C PHE A 145 35.82 -17.27 -34.18
#